data_AF-A0A3N5HGC0-F1
#
_entry.id   AF-A0A3N5HGC0-F1
#
_cell.length_a   1.000
_cell.length_b   1.000
_cell.length_c   1.000
_cell.angle_alpha   90.00
_cell.angle_beta   90.00
_cell.angle_gamma   90.00
#
_symmetry.space_group_name_H-M   'P 1'
#
loop_
_entity.id
_entity.type
_entity.pdbx_description
1 polymer ?
#
loop_
_entity_poly.entity_id
_entity_poly.type
_entity_poly.pdbx_seq_one_letter_code
_entity_poly.pdbx_strand_id
1 'polypeptide(L)'
;PWHFGVLFNRDDRLARPLIDLLEAEGDLTVGINEPYAVDDSGDYAVPVHCEKGGLLHVELEIRQDLIDGTAGQSAWANRLARLLPLALEAAAAAAIVDRAG
;
A
#
# COMPACT_ATOMS: atom_id res chain seq x y z
N PRO A 1 6.36 16.10 1.78
CA PRO A 1 6.72 15.77 3.19
C PRO A 1 6.84 14.26 3.40
N TRP A 2 5.95 13.47 2.80
CA TRP A 2 5.98 12.00 2.86
C TRP A 2 7.13 11.40 2.04
N HIS A 3 7.64 10.24 2.47
CA HIS A 3 8.57 9.41 1.70
C HIS A 3 7.82 8.40 0.84
N PHE A 4 6.70 7.87 1.35
CA PHE A 4 5.93 6.82 0.71
C PHE A 4 4.44 6.98 1.04
N GLY A 5 3.60 7.03 0.02
CA GLY A 5 2.15 7.03 0.12
C GLY A 5 1.58 5.62 0.00
N VAL A 6 0.68 5.26 0.92
CA VAL A 6 -0.16 4.07 0.83
C VAL A 6 -1.58 4.52 0.59
N LEU A 7 -2.07 4.22 -0.60
CA LEU A 7 -3.31 4.75 -1.14
C LEU A 7 -4.35 3.64 -1.31
N PHE A 8 -5.57 3.93 -0.90
CA PHE A 8 -6.73 3.04 -1.03
C PHE A 8 -8.01 3.88 -0.93
N ASN A 9 -9.09 3.40 -1.55
CA ASN A 9 -10.38 4.05 -1.46
C ASN A 9 -11.19 3.47 -0.29
N ARG A 10 -11.99 2.43 -0.52
CA ARG A 10 -12.89 1.86 0.51
C ARG A 10 -12.32 0.63 1.19
N ASP A 11 -11.52 -0.13 0.46
CA ASP A 11 -10.96 -1.40 0.92
C ASP A 11 -9.50 -1.21 1.35
N ASP A 12 -9.29 -1.19 2.66
CA ASP A 12 -7.99 -1.01 3.28
C ASP A 12 -7.37 -2.33 3.75
N ARG A 13 -7.95 -3.49 3.40
CA ARG A 13 -7.55 -4.80 3.93
C ARG A 13 -6.07 -5.12 3.71
N LEU A 14 -5.52 -4.71 2.56
CA LEU A 14 -4.09 -4.85 2.26
C LEU A 14 -3.28 -3.61 2.67
N ALA A 15 -3.87 -2.43 2.58
CA ALA A 15 -3.20 -1.17 2.91
C ALA A 15 -2.85 -1.09 4.40
N ARG A 16 -3.76 -1.48 5.30
CA ARG A 16 -3.58 -1.41 6.74
C ARG A 16 -2.36 -2.18 7.25
N PRO A 17 -2.20 -3.49 6.98
CA PRO A 17 -1.00 -4.21 7.41
C PRO A 17 0.28 -3.70 6.72
N LEU A 18 0.19 -3.18 5.49
CA LEU A 18 1.35 -2.58 4.82
C LEU A 18 1.79 -1.27 5.49
N ILE A 19 0.84 -0.42 5.92
CA ILE A 19 1.13 0.80 6.68
C ILE A 19 1.87 0.45 7.97
N ASP A 20 1.34 -0.49 8.75
CA ASP A 20 1.95 -0.91 10.02
C ASP A 20 3.41 -1.40 9.82
N LEU A 21 3.64 -2.18 8.76
CA LEU A 21 4.98 -2.68 8.41
C LEU A 21 5.94 -1.57 7.96
N LEU A 22 5.46 -0.60 7.19
CA LEU A 22 6.26 0.54 6.71
C LEU A 22 6.63 1.49 7.85
N GLU A 23 5.67 1.78 8.75
CA GLU A 23 5.92 2.59 9.95
C GLU A 23 6.94 1.93 10.88
N ALA A 24 6.91 0.59 10.99
CA ALA A 24 7.85 -0.18 11.81
C ALA A 24 9.32 -0.14 11.32
N GLU A 25 9.59 0.20 10.06
CA GLU A 25 10.97 0.42 9.59
C GLU A 25 11.63 1.63 10.27
N GLY A 26 10.83 2.59 10.77
CA GLY A 26 11.27 3.69 11.63
C GLY A 26 12.02 4.83 10.94
N ASP A 27 12.33 4.72 9.64
CA ASP A 27 13.04 5.71 8.83
C ASP A 27 12.14 6.43 7.82
N LEU A 28 10.84 6.14 7.83
CA LEU A 28 9.87 6.61 6.82
C LEU A 28 8.84 7.56 7.41
N THR A 29 8.52 8.61 6.64
CA THR A 29 7.27 9.36 6.78
C THR A 29 6.26 8.73 5.83
N VAL A 30 5.35 7.91 6.37
CA VAL A 30 4.30 7.24 5.60
C VAL A 30 3.08 8.17 5.47
N GLY A 31 2.59 8.34 4.25
CA GLY A 31 1.35 9.07 3.95
C GLY A 31 0.21 8.08 3.77
N ILE A 32 -0.91 8.27 4.47
CA ILE A 32 -2.14 7.50 4.27
C ILE A 32 -3.05 8.34 3.38
N ASN A 33 -3.29 7.90 2.14
CA ASN A 33 -3.99 8.70 1.14
C ASN A 33 -3.39 10.11 0.97
N GLU A 34 -2.05 10.16 0.95
CA GLU A 34 -1.25 11.36 0.73
C GLU A 34 -0.08 11.04 -0.22
N PRO A 35 0.31 11.95 -1.12
CA PRO A 35 -0.19 13.32 -1.29
C PRO A 35 -1.53 13.41 -2.02
N TYR A 36 -2.07 12.27 -2.46
CA TYR A 36 -3.35 12.17 -3.17
C TYR A 36 -4.26 11.17 -2.47
N ALA A 37 -5.56 11.45 -2.52
CA ALA A 37 -6.58 10.49 -2.14
C ALA A 37 -7.08 9.73 -3.36
N VAL A 38 -7.39 8.46 -3.17
CA VAL A 38 -8.07 7.63 -4.18
C VAL A 38 -9.57 7.76 -3.98
N ASP A 39 -10.27 8.26 -4.99
CA ASP A 39 -11.72 8.28 -5.04
C ASP A 39 -12.22 8.01 -6.47
N ASP A 40 -13.52 7.74 -6.61
CA ASP A 40 -14.12 7.38 -7.92
C ASP A 40 -14.05 8.50 -8.98
N SER A 41 -13.74 9.74 -8.57
CA SER A 41 -13.66 10.90 -9.45
C SER A 41 -12.23 11.19 -9.91
N GLY A 42 -11.24 10.86 -9.09
CA GLY A 42 -9.82 11.11 -9.30
C GLY A 42 -9.03 9.88 -9.75
N ASP A 43 -9.50 8.67 -9.46
CA ASP A 43 -8.86 7.42 -9.89
C ASP A 43 -9.83 6.49 -10.64
N TYR A 44 -9.30 5.82 -11.65
CA TYR A 44 -9.99 4.81 -12.44
C TYR A 44 -9.48 3.40 -12.13
N ALA A 45 -8.19 3.23 -11.82
CA ALA A 45 -7.57 1.93 -11.70
C ALA A 45 -8.11 1.16 -10.49
N VAL A 46 -8.07 1.76 -9.29
CA VAL A 46 -8.54 1.11 -8.08
C VAL A 46 -10.05 0.81 -8.14
N PRO A 47 -10.94 1.77 -8.43
CA PRO A 47 -12.38 1.49 -8.41
C PRO A 47 -12.79 0.45 -9.47
N VAL A 48 -12.21 0.51 -10.68
CA VAL A 48 -12.68 -0.32 -11.79
C VAL A 48 -12.03 -1.70 -11.83
N HIS A 49 -10.72 -1.80 -11.58
CA HIS A 49 -10.00 -3.07 -11.74
C HIS A 49 -9.85 -3.85 -10.44
N CYS A 50 -10.00 -3.20 -9.27
CA CYS A 50 -9.82 -3.85 -7.99
C CYS A 50 -11.14 -3.95 -7.20
N GLU A 51 -11.75 -2.81 -6.85
CA GLU A 51 -12.91 -2.78 -5.95
C GLU A 51 -14.15 -3.45 -6.55
N LYS A 52 -14.45 -3.22 -7.84
CA LYS A 52 -15.56 -3.91 -8.53
C LYS A 52 -15.44 -5.44 -8.49
N GLY A 53 -14.21 -5.96 -8.42
CA GLY A 53 -13.94 -7.40 -8.30
C GLY A 53 -13.77 -7.90 -6.87
N GLY A 54 -13.83 -7.02 -5.86
CA GLY A 54 -13.53 -7.35 -4.45
C GLY A 54 -12.10 -7.82 -4.22
N LEU A 55 -11.17 -7.48 -5.13
CA LEU A 55 -9.77 -7.90 -5.08
C LEU A 55 -9.01 -7.11 -4.01
N LEU A 56 -8.14 -7.78 -3.27
CA LEU A 56 -7.16 -7.08 -2.43
C LEU A 56 -6.28 -6.21 -3.31
N HIS A 57 -6.08 -4.97 -2.90
CA HIS A 57 -5.31 -3.99 -3.65
C HIS A 57 -4.73 -2.93 -2.73
N VAL A 58 -3.76 -2.21 -3.27
CA VAL A 58 -3.18 -1.02 -2.69
C VAL A 58 -2.50 -0.25 -3.83
N GLU A 59 -2.61 1.07 -3.82
CA GLU A 59 -1.83 1.94 -4.68
C GLU A 59 -0.63 2.49 -3.89
N LEU A 60 0.54 2.54 -4.53
CA LEU A 60 1.81 2.85 -3.88
C LEU A 60 2.45 4.05 -4.56
N GLU A 61 2.76 5.07 -3.77
CA GLU A 61 3.38 6.31 -4.25
C GLU A 61 4.76 6.50 -3.62
N ILE A 62 5.83 6.47 -4.42
CA ILE A 62 7.20 6.71 -3.94
C ILE A 62 7.59 8.14 -4.32
N ARG A 63 8.05 8.94 -3.36
CA ARG A 63 8.52 10.29 -3.66
C ARG A 63 9.69 10.24 -4.66
N GLN A 64 9.58 11.01 -5.74
CA GLN A 64 10.44 10.91 -6.92
C GLN A 64 11.95 11.01 -6.62
N ASP A 65 12.37 11.89 -5.71
CA ASP A 65 13.78 12.06 -5.33
C ASP A 65 14.39 10.78 -4.73
N LEU A 66 13.57 9.91 -4.12
CA LEU A 66 14.03 8.66 -3.54
C LEU A 66 14.29 7.57 -4.59
N ILE A 67 13.89 7.79 -5.84
CA ILE A 67 14.02 6.85 -6.96
C ILE A 67 14.64 7.50 -8.21
N ASP A 68 15.30 8.66 -8.06
CA ASP A 68 15.98 9.37 -9.15
C ASP A 68 17.23 8.63 -9.68
N GLY A 69 17.63 7.54 -9.02
CA GLY A 69 18.71 6.68 -9.46
C GLY A 69 18.51 5.21 -9.11
N THR A 70 19.31 4.36 -9.74
CA THR A 70 19.23 2.89 -9.62
C THR A 70 19.42 2.39 -8.19
N ALA A 71 20.23 3.09 -7.38
CA ALA A 71 20.42 2.75 -5.97
C ALA A 71 19.13 2.92 -5.15
N GLY A 72 18.43 4.05 -5.33
CA GLY A 72 17.16 4.33 -4.66
C GLY A 72 16.04 3.39 -5.13
N GLN A 73 15.96 3.16 -6.44
CA GLN A 73 15.03 2.19 -7.04
C GLN A 73 15.25 0.78 -6.48
N SER A 74 16.51 0.33 -6.38
CA SER A 74 16.84 -0.99 -5.84
C SER A 74 16.52 -1.09 -4.34
N ALA A 75 16.79 -0.03 -3.58
CA ALA A 75 16.45 0.02 -2.16
C ALA A 75 14.93 -0.12 -1.94
N TRP A 76 14.13 0.63 -2.70
CA TRP A 76 12.67 0.55 -2.63
C TRP A 76 12.12 -0.79 -3.13
N ALA A 77 12.65 -1.32 -4.24
CA ALA A 77 12.27 -2.64 -4.74
C ALA A 77 12.55 -3.74 -3.70
N ASN A 78 13.73 -3.73 -3.08
CA ASN A 78 14.10 -4.69 -2.04
C ASN A 78 13.22 -4.54 -0.79
N ARG A 79 12.91 -3.30 -0.38
CA ARG A 79 12.00 -3.05 0.74
C ARG A 79 10.61 -3.62 0.44
N LEU A 80 10.01 -3.24 -0.68
CA LEU A 80 8.66 -3.70 -1.06
C LEU A 80 8.59 -5.21 -1.27
N ALA A 81 9.63 -5.82 -1.84
CA ALA A 81 9.72 -7.27 -1.99
C ALA A 81 9.70 -8.02 -0.66
N ARG A 82 10.23 -7.43 0.43
CA ARG A 82 10.13 -8.00 1.78
C ARG A 82 8.76 -7.77 2.40
N LEU A 83 8.18 -6.58 2.26
CA LEU A 83 7.01 -6.17 3.04
C LEU A 83 5.66 -6.59 2.41
N LEU A 84 5.53 -6.57 1.08
CA LEU A 84 4.26 -6.90 0.41
C LEU A 84 3.77 -8.33 0.70
N PRO A 85 4.62 -9.38 0.70
CA PRO A 85 4.16 -10.72 1.05
C PRO A 85 3.64 -10.81 2.48
N LEU A 86 4.31 -10.16 3.43
CA LEU A 86 3.89 -10.13 4.85
C LEU A 86 2.55 -9.42 5.02
N ALA A 87 2.35 -8.29 4.33
CA ALA A 87 1.08 -7.57 4.35
C ALA A 87 -0.06 -8.43 3.77
N LEU A 88 0.21 -9.16 2.68
CA LEU A 88 -0.76 -10.06 2.06
C LEU A 88 -1.12 -11.24 2.96
N GLU A 89 -0.15 -11.84 3.63
CA GLU A 89 -0.38 -12.92 4.61
C GLU A 89 -1.25 -12.44 5.78
N ALA A 90 -0.97 -11.25 6.32
CA ALA A 90 -1.77 -10.65 7.37
C ALA A 90 -3.22 -10.37 6.92
N ALA A 91 -3.41 -9.82 5.73
CA ALA A 91 -4.73 -9.57 5.15
C ALA A 91 -5.52 -10.87 4.93
N ALA A 92 -4.85 -11.93 4.46
CA ALA A 92 -5.47 -13.23 4.26
C ALA A 92 -5.87 -13.89 5.59
N ALA A 93 -5.03 -13.78 6.63
CA ALA A 93 -5.33 -14.32 7.95
C ALA A 93 -6.56 -13.67 8.58
N ALA A 94 -6.69 -12.33 8.48
CA ALA A 94 -7.86 -11.61 8.96
C ALA A 94 -9.16 -12.06 8.27
N ALA A 95 -9.11 -12.27 6.95
CA ALA A 95 -10.27 -12.73 6.19
C ALA A 95 -10.72 -14.16 6.56
N ILE A 96 -9.82 -15.01 7.05
CA ILE A 96 -10.17 -16.35 7.55
C ILE A 96 -10.90 -16.25 8.89
N VAL A 97 -10.44 -15.37 9.78
CA VAL A 97 -11.07 -15.14 11.09
C VAL A 97 -12.49 -14.60 10.92
N ASP A 98 -12.70 -13.63 10.05
CA ASP A 98 -14.03 -13.03 9.80
C ASP A 98 -15.06 -14.04 9.23
N ARG A 99 -14.60 -15.09 8.53
CA ARG A 99 -15.48 -16.14 8.00
C ARG A 99 -15.81 -17.25 8.99
N ALA A 100 -15.08 -17.32 10.10
CA ALA A 100 -15.24 -18.33 11.13
C ALA A 100 -16.15 -17.88 12.29
N GLY A 101 -16.52 -16.59 12.34
CA GLY A 101 -17.50 -16.01 13.28
C GLY A 101 -18.86 -15.78 12.65
#